data_AF-A0AAU6IHB8-F1
#
_entry.id   AF-A0AAU6IHB8-F1
#
_cell.length_a   1.000
_cell.length_b   1.000
_cell.length_c   1.000
_cell.angle_alpha   90.00
_cell.angle_beta   90.00
_cell.angle_gamma   90.00
#
_symmetry.space_group_name_H-M   'P 1'
#
loop_
_entity.id
_entity.type
_entity.pdbx_description
1 polymer ?
#
loop_
_entity_poly.entity_id
_entity_poly.type
_entity_poly.pdbx_seq_one_letter_code
_entity_poly.pdbx_strand_id
1 'polypeptide(L)'
;MLLHGGGRCCSHEDEKTRWLAGVDLGAARSVSRVVLRLPAGWGARTQTLSLQAGADGSTFTTVKAAAAYAFDPAADNTVTLTLPATVQRWFRLTVTANSGWPAGQLSEFEVRSS
;
A
#
# COMPACT_ATOMS: atom_id res chain seq x y z
N MET A 1 -9.33 -14.28 -1.62
CA MET A 1 -8.62 -14.03 -2.89
C MET A 1 -9.64 -13.63 -3.94
N LEU A 2 -9.55 -12.41 -4.48
CA LEU A 2 -9.75 -12.20 -5.92
C LEU A 2 -9.09 -10.88 -6.33
N LEU A 3 -7.79 -10.96 -6.62
CA LEU A 3 -7.15 -10.06 -7.57
C LEU A 3 -7.50 -10.62 -8.95
N HIS A 4 -8.30 -9.91 -9.74
CA HIS A 4 -8.39 -10.15 -11.19
C HIS A 4 -8.09 -8.85 -11.94
N GLY A 5 -7.05 -8.92 -12.78
CA GLY A 5 -6.87 -8.02 -13.91
C GLY A 5 -5.73 -7.01 -13.77
N GLY A 6 -4.54 -7.39 -14.22
CA GLY A 6 -3.62 -6.45 -14.88
C GLY A 6 -2.56 -5.73 -14.04
N GLY A 7 -1.61 -6.46 -13.44
CA GLY A 7 -0.40 -5.88 -12.86
C GLY A 7 0.11 -6.72 -11.69
N ARG A 8 0.93 -7.73 -12.01
CA ARG A 8 1.35 -8.80 -11.08
C ARG A 8 1.99 -8.24 -9.80
N CYS A 9 1.45 -8.62 -8.65
CA CYS A 9 2.07 -8.45 -7.34
C CYS A 9 2.17 -9.81 -6.63
N CYS A 10 3.35 -10.14 -6.13
CA CYS A 10 3.62 -11.35 -5.37
C CYS A 10 3.36 -11.07 -3.88
N SER A 11 2.23 -11.53 -3.34
CA SER A 11 1.98 -11.54 -1.90
C SER A 11 2.91 -12.56 -1.22
N HIS A 12 3.62 -12.17 -0.17
CA HIS A 12 4.26 -13.10 0.77
C HIS A 12 3.52 -13.01 2.11
N GLU A 13 2.80 -14.07 2.44
CA GLU A 13 2.02 -14.20 3.68
C GLU A 13 2.90 -14.85 4.75
N ASP A 14 3.64 -14.04 5.51
CA ASP A 14 4.38 -14.53 6.68
C ASP A 14 3.75 -13.89 7.92
N GLU A 15 3.12 -14.74 8.73
CA GLU A 15 2.28 -14.45 9.89
C GLU A 15 0.91 -13.80 9.57
N LYS A 16 -0.16 -14.44 10.06
CA LYS A 16 -1.59 -14.13 9.83
C LYS A 16 -2.00 -12.66 10.07
N THR A 17 -1.12 -11.85 10.64
CA THR A 17 -1.33 -10.45 11.02
C THR A 17 -0.66 -9.46 10.07
N ARG A 18 0.35 -9.87 9.30
CA ARG A 18 1.18 -8.96 8.49
C ARG A 18 1.04 -9.23 7.00
N TRP A 19 0.53 -8.25 6.27
CA TRP A 19 0.37 -8.33 4.82
C TRP A 19 1.35 -7.40 4.10
N LEU A 20 1.87 -7.86 2.96
CA LEU A 20 2.87 -7.16 2.15
C LEU A 20 2.43 -7.10 0.68
N ALA A 21 2.50 -5.92 0.07
CA ALA A 21 2.40 -5.75 -1.38
C ALA A 21 3.48 -4.80 -1.90
N GLY A 22 3.97 -5.05 -3.11
CA GLY A 22 5.02 -4.28 -3.74
C GLY A 22 4.71 -3.84 -5.17
N VAL A 23 5.27 -2.72 -5.58
CA VAL A 23 5.18 -2.20 -6.95
C VAL A 23 6.59 -1.94 -7.47
N ASP A 24 6.88 -2.45 -8.68
CA ASP A 24 8.05 -2.08 -9.48
C ASP A 24 7.63 -1.04 -10.53
N LEU A 25 8.26 0.13 -10.52
CA LEU A 25 8.01 1.17 -11.51
C LEU A 25 8.80 0.97 -12.82
N GLY A 26 9.66 -0.05 -12.90
CA GLY A 26 10.53 -0.36 -14.03
C GLY A 26 11.78 0.55 -14.14
N ALA A 27 11.73 1.75 -13.57
CA ALA A 27 12.85 2.68 -13.43
C ALA A 27 12.68 3.54 -12.18
N ALA A 28 13.77 4.15 -11.71
CA ALA A 28 13.70 5.11 -10.61
C ALA A 28 12.89 6.35 -11.04
N ARG A 29 11.89 6.73 -10.23
CA ARG A 29 11.03 7.89 -10.46
C ARG A 29 10.92 8.71 -9.18
N SER A 30 10.81 10.04 -9.33
CA SER A 30 10.40 10.90 -8.21
C SER A 30 8.95 10.60 -7.88
N VAL A 31 8.66 10.30 -6.61
CA VAL A 31 7.34 9.96 -6.08
C VAL A 31 7.09 10.82 -4.85
N SER A 32 5.90 11.42 -4.79
CA SER A 32 5.45 12.23 -3.64
C SER A 32 4.06 11.82 -3.13
N ARG A 33 3.36 10.93 -3.86
CA ARG A 33 2.00 10.51 -3.53
C ARG A 33 1.78 9.02 -3.81
N VAL A 34 1.13 8.35 -2.86
CA VAL A 34 0.61 6.99 -3.03
C VAL A 34 -0.89 7.01 -2.74
N VAL A 35 -1.69 6.34 -3.56
CA VAL A 35 -3.14 6.20 -3.39
C VAL A 35 -3.47 4.74 -3.15
N LEU A 36 -4.22 4.48 -2.08
CA LEU A 36 -4.63 3.16 -1.65
C LEU A 36 -6.16 3.10 -1.65
N ARG A 37 -6.73 2.00 -2.14
CA ARG A 37 -8.19 1.82 -2.16
C ARG A 37 -8.64 0.47 -1.65
N LEU A 38 -9.86 0.46 -1.11
CA LEU A 38 -10.67 -0.74 -0.91
C LEU A 38 -11.86 -0.75 -1.87
N PRO A 39 -12.51 -1.90 -2.08
CA PRO A 39 -13.76 -1.94 -2.84
C PRO A 39 -14.80 -0.97 -2.26
N ALA A 40 -15.51 -0.23 -3.13
CA ALA A 40 -16.48 0.78 -2.70
C ALA A 40 -17.63 0.21 -1.83
N GLY A 41 -18.05 -1.03 -2.09
CA GLY A 41 -19.13 -1.69 -1.33
C GLY A 41 -18.72 -2.24 0.04
N TRP A 42 -17.46 -2.08 0.44
CA TRP A 42 -16.99 -2.55 1.73
C TRP A 42 -17.26 -1.52 2.84
N GLY A 43 -17.66 -1.97 4.03
CA GLY A 43 -17.85 -1.08 5.19
C GLY A 43 -16.57 -0.37 5.66
N ALA A 44 -16.75 0.71 6.42
CA ALA A 44 -15.66 1.50 6.97
C ALA A 44 -14.73 0.66 7.85
N ARG A 45 -13.42 0.91 7.73
CA ARG A 45 -12.39 0.21 8.52
C ARG A 45 -11.13 1.04 8.63
N THR A 46 -10.36 0.76 9.68
CA THR A 46 -9.04 1.35 9.87
C THR A 46 -7.98 0.29 9.63
N GLN A 47 -6.96 0.63 8.84
CA GLN A 47 -5.77 -0.20 8.68
C GLN A 47 -4.51 0.53 9.15
N THR A 48 -3.67 -0.16 9.93
CA THR A 48 -2.35 0.34 10.32
C THR A 48 -1.34 -0.11 9.28
N LEU A 49 -0.68 0.85 8.63
CA LEU A 49 0.24 0.57 7.54
C LEU A 49 1.47 1.48 7.56
N SER A 50 2.54 1.00 6.93
CA SER A 50 3.75 1.76 6.61
C SER A 50 4.11 1.60 5.14
N LEU A 51 4.83 2.57 4.59
CA LEU A 51 5.35 2.53 3.23
C LEU A 51 6.87 2.51 3.25
N GLN A 52 7.44 1.58 2.50
CA GLN A 52 8.87 1.44 2.30
C GLN A 52 9.20 1.58 0.81
N ALA A 53 10.43 1.95 0.49
CA ALA A 53 10.88 2.09 -0.88
C ALA A 53 12.35 1.67 -1.03
N GLY A 54 12.75 1.32 -2.25
CA GLY A 54 14.09 0.82 -2.56
C GLY A 54 14.45 0.91 -4.03
N ALA A 55 15.75 0.79 -4.32
CA ALA A 55 16.28 0.87 -5.68
C ALA A 55 16.37 -0.50 -6.37
N ASP A 56 16.60 -1.57 -5.59
CA ASP A 56 17.00 -2.91 -6.07
C ASP A 56 15.91 -3.98 -5.88
N GLY A 57 14.86 -3.70 -5.11
CA GLY A 57 13.77 -4.65 -4.81
C GLY A 57 14.08 -5.61 -3.66
N SER A 58 15.26 -5.52 -3.04
CA SER A 58 15.68 -6.32 -1.89
C SER A 58 15.88 -5.49 -0.63
N THR A 59 16.44 -4.28 -0.77
CA THR A 59 16.75 -3.39 0.33
C THR A 59 15.72 -2.26 0.38
N PHE A 60 15.00 -2.16 1.51
CA PHE A 60 13.92 -1.19 1.66
C PHE A 60 14.17 -0.27 2.85
N THR A 61 13.93 1.03 2.65
CA THR A 61 13.90 2.04 3.70
C THR A 61 12.48 2.55 3.91
N THR A 62 12.11 2.87 5.16
CA THR A 62 10.80 3.42 5.46
C THR A 62 10.70 4.86 4.98
N VAL A 63 9.76 5.13 4.08
CA VAL A 63 9.48 6.47 3.54
C VAL A 63 8.19 7.07 4.11
N LYS A 64 7.33 6.23 4.71
CA LYS A 64 6.21 6.65 5.56
C LYS A 64 6.16 5.76 6.79
N ALA A 65 6.29 6.38 7.96
CA ALA A 65 6.18 5.68 9.24
C ALA A 65 4.79 5.02 9.39
N ALA A 66 4.74 3.99 10.23
CA ALA A 66 3.51 3.27 10.51
C ALA A 66 2.46 4.21 11.12
N ALA A 67 1.25 4.21 10.58
CA ALA A 67 0.11 4.96 11.12
C ALA A 67 -1.22 4.27 10.77
N ALA A 68 -2.26 4.59 11.55
CA ALA A 68 -3.61 4.13 11.30
C ALA A 68 -4.31 5.06 10.30
N TYR A 69 -4.92 4.48 9.25
CA TYR A 69 -5.68 5.22 8.25
C TYR A 69 -7.09 4.66 8.13
N ALA A 70 -8.07 5.56 8.19
CA ALA A 70 -9.48 5.23 8.00
C ALA A 70 -9.80 5.15 6.51
N PHE A 71 -10.32 4.00 6.09
CA PHE A 71 -10.99 3.82 4.82
C PHE A 71 -12.48 3.95 5.08
N ASP A 72 -13.06 5.03 4.56
CA ASP A 72 -14.47 5.37 4.75
C ASP A 72 -15.20 5.33 3.39
N PRO A 73 -16.31 4.60 3.25
CA PRO A 73 -17.13 4.61 2.05
C PRO A 73 -17.60 6.00 1.64
N ALA A 74 -17.79 6.92 2.59
CA ALA A 74 -18.12 8.31 2.30
C ALA A 74 -16.98 9.08 1.60
N ALA A 75 -15.76 8.56 1.67
CA ALA A 75 -14.57 9.04 0.96
C ALA A 75 -14.08 8.01 -0.09
N ASP A 76 -15.02 7.30 -0.72
CA ASP A 76 -14.77 6.29 -1.75
C ASP A 76 -13.79 5.18 -1.32
N ASN A 77 -13.72 4.90 -0.01
CA ASN A 77 -12.74 3.97 0.58
C ASN A 77 -11.31 4.21 0.04
N THR A 78 -10.92 5.48 -0.05
CA THR A 78 -9.62 5.89 -0.60
C THR A 78 -8.79 6.61 0.44
N VAL A 79 -7.51 6.22 0.55
CA VAL A 79 -6.51 6.88 1.39
C VAL A 79 -5.37 7.37 0.50
N THR A 80 -5.01 8.65 0.63
CA THR A 80 -3.84 9.23 -0.05
C THR A 80 -2.72 9.47 0.95
N LEU A 81 -1.55 8.88 0.69
CA LEU A 81 -0.33 9.10 1.45
C LEU A 81 0.52 10.16 0.75
N THR A 82 0.72 11.31 1.40
CA THR A 82 1.70 12.31 0.99
C THR A 82 3.05 12.02 1.63
N LEU A 83 4.11 12.11 0.83
CA LEU A 83 5.49 11.81 1.18
C LEU A 83 6.37 13.02 0.83
N PRO A 84 7.48 13.27 1.57
CA PRO A 84 8.60 13.99 0.99
C PRO A 84 9.01 13.31 -0.32
N ALA A 85 9.28 14.10 -1.36
CA ALA A 85 9.63 13.54 -2.67
C ALA A 85 10.86 12.63 -2.55
N THR A 86 10.73 11.39 -3.03
CA THR A 86 11.79 10.39 -3.01
C THR A 86 11.94 9.75 -4.38
N VAL A 87 13.18 9.49 -4.81
CA VAL A 87 13.47 8.88 -6.10
C VAL A 87 13.76 7.41 -5.88
N GLN A 88 12.80 6.54 -6.22
CA GLN A 88 12.89 5.09 -6.00
C GLN A 88 12.22 4.33 -7.15
N ARG A 89 12.61 3.06 -7.33
CA ARG A 89 12.01 2.16 -8.33
C ARG A 89 10.97 1.23 -7.70
N TRP A 90 11.23 0.78 -6.48
CA TRP A 90 10.40 -0.17 -5.77
C TRP A 90 9.70 0.48 -4.60
N PHE A 91 8.42 0.17 -4.42
CA PHE A 91 7.64 0.57 -3.26
C PHE A 91 6.99 -0.66 -2.64
N ARG A 92 6.91 -0.70 -1.32
CA ARG A 92 6.32 -1.81 -0.57
C ARG A 92 5.45 -1.28 0.56
N LEU A 93 4.19 -1.71 0.57
CA LEU A 93 3.27 -1.47 1.66
C LEU A 93 3.34 -2.62 2.66
N THR A 94 3.36 -2.29 3.94
CA THR A 94 3.17 -3.27 5.03
C THR A 94 1.93 -2.88 5.82
N VAL A 95 0.99 -3.80 5.99
CA VAL A 95 -0.18 -3.63 6.85
C VAL A 95 -0.05 -4.56 8.05
N THR A 96 -0.23 -4.05 9.26
CA THR A 96 -0.08 -4.80 10.52
C THR A 96 -1.35 -4.88 11.36
N ALA A 97 -2.37 -4.08 11.06
CA ALA A 97 -3.68 -4.18 11.70
C ALA A 97 -4.78 -3.76 10.73
N ASN A 98 -5.95 -4.37 10.87
CA ASN A 98 -7.15 -4.04 10.12
C ASN A 98 -8.37 -4.31 11.02
N SER A 99 -9.22 -3.31 11.25
CA SER A 99 -10.38 -3.42 12.14
C SER A 99 -11.52 -4.27 11.57
N GLY A 100 -11.55 -4.50 10.25
CA GLY A 100 -12.63 -5.26 9.59
C GLY A 100 -12.33 -6.74 9.38
N TRP A 101 -11.05 -7.14 9.40
CA TRP A 101 -10.62 -8.53 9.22
C TRP A 101 -9.18 -8.69 9.74
N PRO A 102 -8.79 -9.82 10.35
CA PRO A 102 -7.42 -10.04 10.84
C PRO A 102 -6.45 -10.38 9.69
N ALA A 103 -6.35 -9.49 8.69
CA ALA A 103 -5.32 -9.45 7.65
C ALA A 103 -5.37 -8.09 6.94
N GLY A 104 -4.26 -7.68 6.31
CA GLY A 104 -4.29 -6.51 5.42
C GLY A 104 -5.12 -6.76 4.16
N GLN A 105 -5.80 -5.71 3.68
CA GLN A 105 -6.66 -5.80 2.50
C GLN A 105 -6.51 -4.54 1.65
N LEU A 106 -6.37 -4.71 0.34
CA LEU A 106 -6.41 -3.63 -0.65
C LEU A 106 -6.99 -4.15 -1.96
N SER A 107 -7.71 -3.29 -2.68
CA SER A 107 -8.05 -3.53 -4.09
C SER A 107 -7.10 -2.83 -5.05
N GLU A 108 -6.48 -1.72 -4.63
CA GLU A 108 -5.56 -0.94 -5.46
C GLU A 108 -4.41 -0.35 -4.64
N PHE A 109 -3.21 -0.34 -5.23
CA PHE A 109 -2.02 0.32 -4.74
C PHE A 109 -1.38 1.11 -5.90
N GLU A 110 -1.63 2.41 -5.93
CA GLU A 110 -1.18 3.32 -6.99
C GLU A 110 -0.04 4.22 -6.48
N VAL A 111 1.04 4.31 -7.26
CA VAL A 111 2.21 5.15 -6.99
C VAL A 111 2.25 6.29 -8.02
N ARG A 112 2.25 7.54 -7.56
CA ARG A 112 2.21 8.71 -8.44
C ARG A 112 3.48 9.54 -8.36
N SER A 113 4.00 9.89 -9.53
CA SER A 113 5.11 10.82 -9.66
C SER A 113 4.71 12.25 -9.34
N SER A 114 5.70 13.03 -8.88
CA SER A 114 5.61 14.49 -8.71
C SER A 114 5.65 15.19 -10.06
#